data_AF-A0A6J6L1F4-F1
#
_entry.id   AF-A0A6J6L1F4-F1
#
_cell.length_a   1.000
_cell.length_b   1.000
_cell.length_c   1.000
_cell.angle_alpha   90.00
_cell.angle_beta   90.00
_cell.angle_gamma   90.00
#
_symmetry.space_group_name_H-M   'P 1'
#
loop_
_entity.id
_entity.type
_entity.pdbx_description
1 polymer ?
#
loop_
_entity_poly.entity_id
_entity_poly.type
_entity_poly.pdbx_seq_one_letter_code
_entity_poly.pdbx_strand_id
1 'polypeptide(L)'
;MKISATSKNRFDVDAVLETYDAVIVDESAETLTIEATGDAAKISDLLNALERFGIRELAQSGLVGIERGNRSLAERTLSVQSIPTAESGQADYQN
;
A
#
# COMPACT_ATOMS: atom_id res chain seq x y z
N MET A 1 -4.62 -1.65 -12.01
CA MET A 1 -4.15 -0.88 -13.19
C MET A 1 -4.59 -1.57 -14.46
N LYS A 2 -4.93 -0.83 -15.52
CA LYS A 2 -5.34 -1.38 -16.81
C LYS A 2 -4.30 -1.05 -17.87
N ILE A 3 -3.91 -2.02 -18.68
CA ILE A 3 -2.93 -1.86 -19.76
C ILE A 3 -3.51 -2.31 -21.10
N SER A 4 -2.85 -1.92 -22.19
CA SER A 4 -3.13 -2.47 -23.52
C SER A 4 -2.43 -3.81 -23.67
N ALA A 5 -3.19 -4.82 -24.08
CA ALA A 5 -2.66 -6.15 -24.27
C ALA A 5 -3.41 -6.87 -25.38
N THR A 6 -2.69 -7.45 -26.32
CA THR A 6 -3.22 -8.28 -27.40
C THR A 6 -2.75 -9.70 -27.19
N SER A 7 -3.37 -10.69 -27.84
CA SER A 7 -2.97 -12.09 -27.72
C SER A 7 -1.47 -12.36 -28.01
N LYS A 8 -0.79 -11.45 -28.73
CA LYS A 8 0.64 -11.56 -29.03
C LYS A 8 1.57 -11.18 -27.88
N ASN A 9 1.15 -10.26 -26.99
CA ASN A 9 2.01 -9.73 -25.93
C ASN A 9 1.62 -10.22 -24.52
N ARG A 10 0.58 -11.04 -24.39
CA ARG A 10 0.12 -11.58 -23.09
C ARG A 10 1.21 -12.38 -22.37
N PHE A 11 1.93 -13.24 -23.08
CA PHE A 11 3.05 -13.99 -22.50
C PHE A 11 4.16 -13.09 -21.95
N ASP A 12 4.46 -11.97 -22.62
CA ASP A 12 5.46 -11.01 -22.15
C ASP A 12 4.98 -10.24 -20.92
N VAL A 13 3.67 -9.96 -20.85
CA VAL A 13 3.05 -9.36 -19.66
C VAL A 13 3.11 -10.34 -18.49
N ASP A 14 2.67 -11.59 -18.68
CA ASP A 14 2.66 -12.61 -17.63
C ASP A 14 4.05 -12.82 -16.99
N ALA A 15 5.10 -12.86 -17.81
CA ALA A 15 6.48 -12.97 -17.33
C ALA A 15 6.90 -11.77 -16.45
N VAL A 16 6.43 -10.56 -16.76
CA VAL A 16 6.64 -9.40 -15.89
C VAL A 16 5.87 -9.59 -14.60
N LEU A 17 4.59 -9.95 -14.66
CA LEU A 17 3.73 -10.08 -13.46
C LEU A 17 4.24 -11.11 -12.47
N GLU A 18 4.81 -12.23 -12.95
CA GLU A 18 5.45 -13.26 -12.13
C GLU A 18 6.59 -12.70 -11.27
N THR A 19 7.36 -11.73 -11.78
CA THR A 19 8.46 -11.10 -11.03
C THR A 19 7.96 -10.24 -9.85
N TYR A 20 6.73 -9.73 -9.93
CA TYR A 20 6.17 -8.77 -8.97
C TYR A 20 5.04 -9.34 -8.13
N ASP A 21 4.75 -10.64 -8.21
CA ASP A 21 3.58 -11.28 -7.58
C ASP A 21 2.27 -10.55 -7.90
N ALA A 22 2.18 -9.97 -9.09
CA ALA A 22 1.00 -9.26 -9.56
C ALA A 22 0.06 -10.24 -10.26
N VAL A 23 -1.24 -9.95 -10.24
CA VAL A 23 -2.26 -10.86 -10.76
C VAL A 23 -3.16 -10.16 -11.76
N ILE A 24 -3.56 -10.88 -12.81
CA ILE A 24 -4.59 -10.44 -13.73
C ILE A 24 -5.96 -10.70 -13.06
N VAL A 25 -6.76 -9.65 -12.94
CA VAL A 25 -8.11 -9.70 -12.33
C VAL A 25 -9.23 -9.57 -13.36
N ASP A 26 -8.93 -9.07 -14.56
CA ASP A 26 -9.87 -9.00 -15.68
C ASP A 26 -9.12 -8.97 -17.02
N GLU A 27 -9.74 -9.58 -18.04
CA GLU A 27 -9.15 -9.76 -19.37
C GLU A 27 -10.19 -9.47 -20.46
N SER A 28 -9.80 -8.62 -21.42
CA SER A 28 -10.55 -8.37 -22.65
C SER A 28 -9.66 -8.59 -23.87
N ALA A 29 -10.23 -8.55 -25.08
CA ALA A 29 -9.47 -8.75 -26.33
C ALA A 29 -8.25 -7.81 -26.48
N GLU A 30 -8.36 -6.58 -25.98
CA GLU A 30 -7.35 -5.52 -26.15
C GLU A 30 -6.77 -4.97 -24.83
N THR A 31 -7.22 -5.48 -23.68
CA THR A 31 -6.79 -5.00 -22.37
C THR A 31 -6.57 -6.12 -21.36
N LEU A 32 -5.72 -5.82 -20.39
CA LEU A 32 -5.61 -6.57 -19.15
C LEU A 32 -5.77 -5.60 -17.98
N THR A 33 -6.50 -6.04 -16.96
CA THR A 33 -6.59 -5.38 -15.67
C THR A 33 -5.80 -6.18 -14.65
N ILE A 34 -4.86 -5.51 -14.00
CA ILE A 34 -3.87 -6.10 -13.10
C ILE A 34 -4.06 -5.52 -11.70
N GLU A 35 -4.04 -6.37 -10.69
CA GLU A 35 -3.90 -6.00 -9.29
C GLU A 35 -2.47 -6.30 -8.82
N ALA A 36 -1.89 -5.38 -8.06
CA ALA A 36 -0.58 -5.54 -7.47
C ALA A 36 -0.56 -4.90 -6.08
N THR A 37 0.12 -5.56 -5.15
CA THR A 37 0.34 -5.06 -3.78
C THR A 37 1.83 -5.08 -3.45
N GLY A 38 2.28 -4.11 -2.66
CA GLY A 38 3.69 -3.96 -2.34
C GLY A 38 4.00 -2.59 -1.75
N ASP A 39 5.26 -2.37 -1.43
CA ASP A 39 5.75 -1.03 -1.11
C ASP A 39 5.80 -0.13 -2.35
N ALA A 40 6.04 1.16 -2.13
CA ALA A 40 6.08 2.14 -3.22
C ALA A 40 7.16 1.82 -4.27
N ALA A 41 8.28 1.20 -3.88
CA ALA A 41 9.37 0.87 -4.79
C ALA A 41 8.96 -0.28 -5.73
N LYS A 42 8.43 -1.38 -5.18
CA LYS A 42 7.93 -2.53 -5.95
C LYS A 42 6.86 -2.10 -6.95
N ILE A 43 5.93 -1.25 -6.53
CA ILE A 43 4.87 -0.74 -7.41
C ILE A 43 5.44 0.19 -8.49
N SER A 44 6.39 1.07 -8.16
CA SER A 44 7.04 1.92 -9.16
C SER A 44 7.81 1.11 -10.21
N ASP A 45 8.53 0.08 -9.79
CA ASP A 45 9.30 -0.78 -10.69
C ASP A 45 8.38 -1.60 -11.61
N LEU A 46 7.26 -2.11 -11.08
CA LEU A 46 6.23 -2.76 -11.89
C LEU A 46 5.66 -1.81 -12.95
N LEU A 47 5.33 -0.56 -12.58
CA LEU A 47 4.80 0.42 -13.52
C LEU A 47 5.82 0.74 -14.64
N ASN A 48 7.10 0.88 -14.31
CA ASN A 48 8.17 1.07 -15.28
C ASN A 48 8.30 -0.13 -16.23
N ALA A 49 8.25 -1.36 -15.69
CA ALA A 49 8.31 -2.58 -16.50
C ALA A 49 7.09 -2.73 -17.44
N LEU A 50 5.94 -2.21 -17.03
CA LEU A 50 4.70 -2.27 -17.81
C LEU A 50 4.50 -1.09 -18.77
N GLU A 51 5.31 -0.03 -18.67
CA GLU A 51 5.17 1.20 -19.47
C GLU A 51 5.08 0.91 -20.97
N ARG A 52 5.92 0.00 -21.46
CA ARG A 52 5.99 -0.43 -22.88
C ARG A 52 4.71 -1.05 -23.42
N PHE A 53 3.82 -1.57 -22.57
CA PHE A 53 2.54 -2.14 -22.99
C PHE A 53 1.43 -1.08 -23.07
N GLY A 54 1.70 0.15 -22.64
CA GLY A 54 0.73 1.25 -22.66
C GLY A 54 -0.29 1.13 -21.52
N ILE A 55 -0.02 1.83 -20.43
CA ILE A 55 -0.93 1.95 -19.28
C ILE A 55 -2.10 2.86 -19.68
N ARG A 56 -3.32 2.33 -19.55
CA ARG A 56 -4.56 3.03 -19.89
C ARG A 56 -5.20 3.70 -18.69
N GLU A 57 -5.21 3.00 -17.56
CA GLU A 57 -5.81 3.49 -16.32
C GLU A 57 -4.98 3.05 -15.12
N LEU A 58 -4.79 3.95 -14.15
CA LEU A 58 -4.12 3.67 -12.90
C LEU A 58 -5.00 4.13 -11.74
N ALA A 59 -5.28 3.22 -10.82
CA ALA A 59 -5.92 3.50 -9.53
C ALA A 59 -5.01 2.95 -8.44
N GLN A 60 -4.70 3.77 -7.43
CA GLN A 60 -3.81 3.44 -6.31
C GLN A 60 -4.39 3.97 -5.01
N SER A 61 -4.25 3.20 -3.93
CA SER A 61 -4.72 3.56 -2.59
C SER A 61 -3.77 4.48 -1.81
N GLY A 62 -2.53 4.65 -2.29
CA GLY A 62 -1.44 5.20 -1.46
C GLY A 62 -1.00 4.22 -0.37
N LEU A 63 -0.24 4.73 0.62
CA LEU A 63 0.19 3.93 1.76
C LEU A 63 -1.01 3.58 2.65
N VAL A 64 -1.28 2.28 2.79
CA VAL A 64 -2.29 1.74 3.70
C VAL A 64 -1.58 0.77 4.65
N GLY A 65 -1.86 0.88 5.94
CA GLY A 65 -1.20 0.05 6.94
C GLY A 65 -1.99 -0.05 8.25
N ILE A 66 -1.73 -1.11 8.99
CA ILE A 66 -2.27 -1.37 10.34
C ILE A 66 -1.09 -1.71 11.25
N GLU A 67 -1.22 -1.40 12.54
CA GLU A 67 -0.23 -1.80 13.54
C GLU A 67 -0.06 -3.32 13.60
N ARG A 68 1.18 -3.77 13.85
CA ARG A 68 1.46 -5.20 14.01
C ARG A 68 1.27 -5.63 15.46
N GLY A 69 0.89 -6.89 15.64
CA GLY A 69 0.73 -7.50 16.96
C GLY A 69 -0.65 -7.22 17.55
N ASN A 70 -0.74 -7.24 18.88
CA ASN A 70 -2.00 -7.12 19.62
C ASN A 70 -2.46 -5.67 19.86
N ARG A 71 -1.69 -4.67 19.41
CA ARG A 71 -2.02 -3.27 19.62
C ARG A 71 -2.86 -2.72 18.49
N SER A 72 -3.82 -1.87 18.84
CA SER A 72 -4.60 -1.11 17.88
C SER A 72 -4.23 0.38 17.89
N LEU A 73 -4.47 1.06 16.77
CA LEU A 73 -4.30 2.51 16.67
C LEU A 73 -5.14 3.26 17.72
N ALA A 74 -6.31 2.72 18.09
CA ALA A 74 -7.16 3.29 19.12
C ALA A 74 -6.49 3.29 20.51
N GLU A 75 -5.86 2.18 20.90
CA GLU A 75 -5.16 2.05 22.20
C GLU A 75 -3.99 3.03 22.36
N ARG A 76 -3.25 3.30 21.27
CA ARG A 76 -2.17 4.30 21.28
C ARG A 76 -2.69 5.71 21.49
N THR A 77 -3.82 6.05 20.87
CA THR A 77 -4.38 7.40 20.97
C THR A 77 -4.84 7.68 22.42
N LEU A 78 -5.43 6.69 23.08
CA LEU A 78 -5.88 6.79 24.48
C LEU A 78 -4.73 6.93 25.48
N SER A 79 -3.59 6.26 25.24
CA SER A 79 -2.41 6.36 26.12
C SER A 79 -1.60 7.64 25.94
N VAL A 80 -1.63 8.29 24.77
CA VAL A 80 -1.00 9.60 24.56
C VAL A 80 -1.73 10.72 25.32
N GLN A 81 -3.03 10.61 25.54
CA GLN A 81 -3.80 11.63 26.28
C GLN A 81 -3.54 11.63 27.79
N SER A 82 -2.81 10.65 28.32
CA SER A 82 -2.53 10.50 29.75
C SER A 82 -1.12 10.93 30.15
N ILE A 83 -0.44 11.81 29.38
CA ILE A 83 0.80 12.46 29.87
C ILE A 83 0.47 13.20 31.18
N PRO A 84 1.06 12.79 32.32
CA PRO A 84 0.92 13.56 33.55
C PRO A 84 1.77 14.82 33.40
N THR A 85 1.14 15.99 33.43
CA THR A 85 1.88 17.23 33.70
C THR A 85 2.35 17.12 35.15
N ALA A 86 3.63 16.79 35.32
CA ALA A 86 4.26 16.87 36.63
C ALA A 86 4.32 18.36 37.00
N GLU A 87 3.50 18.76 37.98
CA GLU A 87 3.84 19.68 39.06
C GLU A 87 2.60 19.93 39.95
N SER A 88 2.39 19.05 40.93
CA SER A 88 1.80 19.46 42.20
C SER A 88 2.88 19.35 43.25
N GLY A 89 3.68 20.41 43.36
CA GLY A 89 4.53 20.64 44.52
C GLY A 89 3.63 20.62 45.76
N GLN A 90 3.74 19.55 46.55
CA GLN A 90 3.24 19.51 47.91
C GLN A 90 4.02 20.58 48.68
N ALA A 91 3.43 21.76 48.80
CA ALA A 91 3.88 22.73 49.79
C ALA A 91 3.58 22.12 51.17
N ASP A 92 4.64 21.86 51.91
CA ASP A 92 4.62 21.50 53.33
C ASP A 92 3.88 22.60 54.12
N TYR A 93 2.59 22.38 54.37
CA TYR A 93 1.85 23.13 55.37
C TYR A 93 1.90 22.38 56.68
N GLN A 94 2.99 22.67 57.40
CA GLN A 94 3.25 22.42 58.81
C GLN A 94 1.98 22.57 59.68
N ASN A 95 1.63 21.53 60.45
CA ASN A 95 1.04 21.62 61.79
C ASN A 95 1.37 20.35 62.58
#